data_AF-A0A960T5G4-F1
#
_entry.id   AF-A0A960T5G4-F1
#
_cell.length_a   1.000
_cell.length_b   1.000
_cell.length_c   1.000
_cell.angle_alpha   90.00
_cell.angle_beta   90.00
_cell.angle_gamma   90.00
#
_symmetry.space_group_name_H-M   'P 1'
#
loop_
_entity.id
_entity.type
_entity.pdbx_description
1 polymer ?
#
loop_
_entity_poly.entity_id
_entity_poly.type
_entity_poly.pdbx_seq_one_letter_code
_entity_poly.pdbx_strand_id
1 'polypeptide(L)'
;MSAFFHFLYGAFSQPLWLQGWMLLLILMNFAAPMYFIRKFESKVVFVVFIINCVLMATLTAQFGYTRMLGIGHFLWFPMLWWINRRAKHFSMGQPFGLWLRALIVVNSISLLLDVIDVMRYILGDRAELIPPSS
;
A
#
# COMPACT_ATOMS: atom_id res chain seq x y z
N MET A 1 -17.63 9.79 12.25
CA MET A 1 -17.37 8.54 11.48
C MET A 1 -16.13 7.85 12.06
N SER A 2 -16.07 6.51 12.10
CA SER A 2 -14.83 5.82 12.53
C SER A 2 -13.68 6.19 11.59
N ALA A 3 -12.46 6.32 12.13
CA ALA A 3 -11.23 6.62 11.37
C ALA A 3 -11.07 5.74 10.12
N PHE A 4 -11.46 4.47 10.24
CA PHE A 4 -11.45 3.52 9.14
C PHE A 4 -12.44 3.88 8.03
N PHE A 5 -13.67 4.30 8.38
CA PHE A 5 -14.65 4.75 7.38
C PHE A 5 -14.19 6.04 6.69
N HIS A 6 -13.52 6.94 7.40
CA HIS A 6 -12.97 8.15 6.79
C HIS A 6 -11.86 7.83 5.77
N PHE A 7 -10.97 6.89 6.13
CA PHE A 7 -9.96 6.38 5.20
C PHE A 7 -10.59 5.73 3.96
N LEU A 8 -11.58 4.85 4.15
CA LEU A 8 -12.28 4.21 3.02
C LEU A 8 -13.01 5.23 2.15
N TYR A 9 -13.71 6.20 2.76
CA TYR A 9 -14.36 7.28 2.03
C TYR A 9 -13.33 8.06 1.19
N GLY A 10 -12.16 8.36 1.76
CA GLY A 10 -11.08 9.02 1.04
C GLY A 10 -10.57 8.24 -0.15
N ALA A 11 -10.41 6.92 0.00
CA ALA A 11 -10.03 6.03 -1.09
C ALA A 11 -11.07 6.00 -2.22
N PHE A 12 -12.37 5.92 -1.90
CA PHE A 12 -13.43 5.93 -2.92
C PHE A 12 -13.69 7.31 -3.54
N SER A 13 -13.19 8.39 -2.94
CA SER A 13 -13.32 9.76 -3.47
C SER A 13 -12.23 10.11 -4.49
N GLN A 14 -11.23 9.24 -4.69
CA GLN A 14 -10.15 9.48 -5.64
C GLN A 14 -10.62 9.29 -7.11
N PRO A 15 -9.92 9.88 -8.09
CA PRO A 15 -10.13 9.59 -9.50
C PRO A 15 -10.15 8.08 -9.83
N LEU A 16 -10.97 7.67 -10.80
CA LEU A 16 -11.17 6.25 -11.15
C LEU A 16 -9.87 5.48 -11.45
N TRP A 17 -8.89 6.13 -12.07
CA TRP A 17 -7.59 5.50 -12.36
C TRP A 17 -6.81 5.18 -11.08
N LEU A 18 -6.89 6.04 -10.05
CA LEU A 18 -6.32 5.79 -8.72
C LEU A 18 -7.07 4.70 -7.99
N GLN A 19 -8.40 4.66 -8.09
CA GLN A 19 -9.20 3.56 -7.53
C GLN A 19 -8.81 2.21 -8.15
N GLY A 20 -8.62 2.16 -9.47
CA GLY A 20 -8.11 0.98 -10.16
C GLY A 20 -6.72 0.57 -9.68
N TRP A 21 -5.82 1.54 -9.48
CA TRP A 21 -4.49 1.29 -8.93
C TRP A 21 -4.53 0.76 -7.48
N MET A 22 -5.39 1.33 -6.62
CA MET A 22 -5.59 0.84 -5.26
C MET A 22 -6.17 -0.58 -5.24
N LEU A 23 -7.11 -0.89 -6.13
CA LEU A 23 -7.64 -2.25 -6.28
C LEU A 23 -6.52 -3.22 -6.65
N LEU A 24 -5.65 -2.85 -7.59
CA LEU A 24 -4.47 -3.66 -7.94
C LEU A 24 -3.57 -3.89 -6.71
N LEU A 25 -3.32 -2.86 -5.90
CA LEU A 25 -2.54 -2.99 -4.68
C LEU A 25 -3.19 -3.93 -3.66
N ILE A 26 -4.51 -3.86 -3.48
CA ILE A 26 -5.27 -4.78 -2.62
C ILE A 26 -5.15 -6.21 -3.15
N LEU A 27 -5.29 -6.42 -4.47
CA LEU A 27 -5.13 -7.74 -5.06
C LEU A 27 -3.72 -8.30 -4.82
N MET A 28 -2.68 -7.48 -4.95
CA MET A 28 -1.29 -7.91 -4.78
C MET A 28 -0.89 -8.13 -3.32
N ASN A 29 -1.41 -7.33 -2.38
CA ASN A 29 -0.98 -7.33 -0.97
C ASN A 29 -1.96 -8.05 -0.02
N PHE A 30 -3.17 -8.38 -0.47
CA PHE A 30 -4.16 -9.11 0.31
C PHE A 30 -4.61 -10.39 -0.40
N ALA A 31 -5.21 -10.28 -1.59
CA ALA A 31 -5.87 -11.42 -2.24
C ALA A 31 -4.87 -12.50 -2.67
N ALA A 32 -3.78 -12.12 -3.33
CA ALA A 32 -2.74 -13.07 -3.77
C ALA A 32 -1.99 -13.71 -2.57
N PRO A 33 -1.59 -12.98 -1.52
CA PRO A 33 -1.08 -13.58 -0.29
C PRO A 33 -2.02 -14.60 0.35
N MET A 34 -3.32 -14.33 0.37
CA MET A 34 -4.32 -15.26 0.88
C MET A 34 -4.39 -16.54 0.04
N TYR A 35 -4.30 -16.41 -1.29
CA TYR A 35 -4.21 -17.58 -2.18
C TYR A 35 -2.94 -18.41 -1.92
N PHE A 36 -1.82 -17.75 -1.64
CA PHE A 36 -0.53 -18.39 -1.38
C PHE A 36 -0.20 -18.54 0.13
N ILE A 37 -1.20 -18.54 1.02
CA ILE A 37 -1.00 -18.42 2.48
C ILE A 37 -0.10 -19.49 3.12
N ARG A 38 0.09 -20.63 2.46
CA ARG A 38 1.02 -21.69 2.89
C ARG A 38 2.49 -21.26 2.77
N LYS A 39 2.82 -20.27 1.95
CA LYS A 39 4.17 -19.73 1.76
C LYS A 39 4.48 -18.67 2.82
N PHE A 40 5.71 -18.70 3.32
CA PHE A 40 6.11 -17.78 4.39
C PHE A 40 6.12 -16.33 3.92
N GLU A 41 6.59 -16.08 2.69
CA GLU A 41 6.64 -14.75 2.08
C GLU A 41 5.24 -14.15 1.97
N SER A 42 4.23 -14.95 1.62
CA SER A 42 2.83 -14.50 1.58
C SER A 42 2.31 -14.08 2.94
N LYS A 43 2.61 -14.83 4.01
CA LYS A 43 2.22 -14.44 5.36
C LYS A 43 2.85 -13.10 5.76
N VAL A 44 4.11 -12.88 5.41
CA VAL A 44 4.81 -11.61 5.67
C VAL A 44 4.11 -10.46 4.94
N VAL A 45 3.85 -10.59 3.64
CA VAL A 45 3.14 -9.57 2.86
C VAL A 45 1.76 -9.26 3.44
N PHE A 46 1.02 -10.32 3.80
CA PHE A 46 -0.31 -10.17 4.38
C PHE A 46 -0.28 -9.45 5.73
N VAL A 47 0.64 -9.82 6.63
CA VAL A 47 0.79 -9.15 7.94
C VAL A 47 1.17 -7.68 7.75
N VAL A 48 2.11 -7.38 6.85
CA VAL A 48 2.48 -5.99 6.55
C VAL A 48 1.29 -5.21 5.97
N PHE A 49 0.47 -5.83 5.12
CA PHE A 49 -0.76 -5.21 4.62
C PHE A 49 -1.72 -4.83 5.76
N ILE A 50 -1.96 -5.75 6.71
CA ILE A 50 -2.84 -5.46 7.85
C ILE A 50 -2.29 -4.32 8.70
N ILE A 51 -0.98 -4.32 8.98
CA ILE A 51 -0.34 -3.23 9.74
C ILE A 51 -0.49 -1.90 9.00
N ASN A 52 -0.26 -1.88 7.68
CA ASN A 52 -0.44 -0.67 6.88
C ASN A 52 -1.88 -0.16 6.91
N CYS A 53 -2.89 -1.04 6.82
CA CYS A 53 -4.30 -0.61 6.94
C CYS A 53 -4.58 0.07 8.29
N VAL A 54 -4.05 -0.46 9.38
CA VAL A 54 -4.18 0.15 10.72
C VAL A 54 -3.47 1.50 10.74
N LEU A 55 -2.22 1.57 10.27
CA LEU A 55 -1.46 2.82 10.20
C LEU A 55 -2.18 3.89 9.37
N MET A 56 -2.71 3.54 8.20
CA MET A 56 -3.46 4.45 7.33
C MET A 56 -4.71 4.99 8.01
N ALA A 57 -5.48 4.14 8.68
CA ALA A 57 -6.64 4.58 9.44
C ALA A 57 -6.23 5.53 10.58
N THR A 58 -5.16 5.21 11.33
CA THR A 58 -4.66 6.07 12.41
C THR A 58 -4.15 7.42 11.89
N LEU A 59 -3.37 7.42 10.81
CA LEU A 59 -2.86 8.64 10.18
C LEU A 59 -4.01 9.51 9.65
N THR A 60 -5.02 8.90 9.02
CA THR A 60 -6.21 9.61 8.55
C THR A 60 -6.98 10.24 9.72
N ALA A 61 -7.03 9.58 10.87
CA ALA A 61 -7.67 10.14 12.07
C ALA A 61 -6.96 11.36 12.64
N GLN A 62 -5.62 11.41 12.51
CA GLN A 62 -4.78 12.46 13.10
C GLN A 62 -4.56 13.63 12.15
N PHE A 63 -4.38 13.35 10.86
CA PHE A 63 -3.93 14.33 9.86
C PHE A 63 -4.93 14.52 8.71
N GLY A 64 -6.07 13.83 8.73
CA GLY A 64 -7.00 13.80 7.59
C GLY A 64 -6.47 12.95 6.44
N TYR A 65 -7.24 12.89 5.34
CA TYR A 65 -6.82 12.16 4.13
C TYR A 65 -5.83 13.01 3.31
N THR A 66 -4.62 13.18 3.84
CA THR A 66 -3.56 14.03 3.29
C THR A 66 -2.40 13.21 2.71
N ARG A 67 -1.47 13.90 2.04
CA ARG A 67 -0.25 13.29 1.48
C ARG A 67 0.66 12.61 2.52
N MET A 68 0.49 12.91 3.81
CA MET A 68 1.20 12.24 4.90
C MET A 68 0.93 10.73 4.95
N LEU A 69 -0.21 10.28 4.39
CA LEU A 69 -0.58 8.87 4.35
C LEU A 69 0.50 7.98 3.73
N GLY A 70 1.32 8.49 2.80
CA GLY A 70 2.42 7.73 2.21
C GLY A 70 3.39 7.13 3.24
N ILE A 71 3.53 7.73 4.43
CA ILE A 71 4.37 7.17 5.50
C ILE A 71 3.83 5.84 6.06
N GLY A 72 2.53 5.56 5.89
CA GLY A 72 1.90 4.30 6.27
C GLY A 72 2.48 3.10 5.54
N HIS A 73 3.20 3.30 4.44
CA HIS A 73 3.90 2.26 3.69
C HIS A 73 5.37 2.09 4.08
N PHE A 74 5.85 2.71 5.16
CA PHE A 74 7.26 2.60 5.58
C PHE A 74 7.75 1.14 5.71
N LEU A 75 6.90 0.22 6.14
CA LEU A 75 7.26 -1.20 6.26
C LEU A 75 7.48 -1.91 4.92
N TRP A 76 7.08 -1.33 3.79
CA TRP A 76 7.37 -1.88 2.48
C TRP A 76 8.86 -1.80 2.13
N PHE A 77 9.62 -0.81 2.62
CA PHE A 77 11.07 -0.74 2.36
C PHE A 77 11.81 -2.02 2.81
N PRO A 78 11.76 -2.44 4.10
CA PRO A 78 12.42 -3.66 4.53
C PRO A 78 11.78 -4.91 3.93
N MET A 79 10.45 -4.93 3.76
CA MET A 79 9.74 -6.06 3.16
C MET A 79 10.17 -6.31 1.72
N LEU A 80 10.17 -5.29 0.86
CA LEU A 80 10.54 -5.41 -0.55
C LEU A 80 12.01 -5.78 -0.72
N TRP A 81 12.90 -5.20 0.10
CA TRP A 81 14.30 -5.60 0.11
C TRP A 81 14.47 -7.09 0.44
N TRP A 82 13.76 -7.58 1.45
CA TRP A 82 13.81 -8.98 1.86
C TRP A 82 13.17 -9.92 0.81
N ILE A 83 12.01 -9.55 0.27
CA ILE A 83 11.33 -10.31 -0.80
C ILE A 83 12.20 -10.38 -2.06
N ASN A 84 12.83 -9.27 -2.46
CA ASN A 84 13.69 -9.23 -3.64
C ASN A 84 14.87 -10.22 -3.54
N ARG A 85 15.45 -10.38 -2.34
CA ARG A 85 16.49 -11.40 -2.11
C ARG A 85 15.94 -12.82 -2.26
N ARG A 86 14.72 -13.08 -1.76
CA ARG A 86 14.09 -14.41 -1.80
C ARG A 86 13.49 -14.77 -3.16
N ALA A 87 13.01 -13.77 -3.91
CA ALA A 87 12.37 -13.94 -5.22
C ALA A 87 13.29 -14.65 -6.23
N LYS A 88 14.62 -14.53 -6.06
CA LYS A 88 15.62 -15.24 -6.86
C LYS A 88 15.56 -16.76 -6.73
N HIS A 89 15.04 -17.29 -5.62
CA HIS A 89 14.90 -18.72 -5.39
C HIS A 89 13.61 -19.31 -5.98
N PHE A 90 12.71 -18.47 -6.49
CA PHE A 90 11.44 -18.91 -7.09
C PHE A 90 11.45 -18.69 -8.60
N SER A 91 11.16 -19.74 -9.37
CA SER A 91 11.12 -19.67 -10.83
C SER A 91 10.02 -18.72 -11.33
N MET A 92 10.30 -17.95 -12.40
CA MET A 92 9.28 -17.13 -13.09
C MET A 92 8.18 -17.98 -13.73
N GLY A 93 8.46 -19.25 -14.05
CA GLY A 93 7.48 -20.15 -14.64
C GLY A 93 6.40 -20.62 -13.65
N GLN A 94 6.55 -20.32 -12.36
CA GLN A 94 5.58 -20.65 -11.34
C GLN A 94 4.74 -19.41 -10.98
N PRO A 95 3.41 -19.56 -10.80
CA PRO A 95 2.53 -18.44 -10.45
C PRO A 95 3.01 -17.63 -9.24
N PHE A 96 3.54 -18.31 -8.22
CA PHE A 96 4.08 -17.66 -7.02
C PHE A 96 5.32 -16.79 -7.31
N GLY A 97 6.25 -17.29 -8.13
CA GLY A 97 7.46 -16.55 -8.49
C GLY A 97 7.16 -15.35 -9.38
N LEU A 98 6.16 -15.46 -10.27
CA LEU A 98 5.64 -14.34 -11.05
C LEU A 98 4.98 -13.30 -10.15
N TRP A 99 4.11 -13.73 -9.23
CA TRP A 99 3.45 -12.85 -8.26
C TRP A 99 4.46 -12.06 -7.41
N LEU A 100 5.50 -12.70 -6.87
CA LEU A 100 6.52 -11.99 -6.08
C LEU A 100 7.22 -10.87 -6.88
N ARG A 101 7.47 -11.09 -8.17
CA ARG A 101 8.11 -10.09 -9.04
C ARG A 101 7.15 -8.96 -9.40
N ALA A 102 5.89 -9.31 -9.69
CA ALA A 102 4.84 -8.33 -9.90
C ALA A 102 4.63 -7.46 -8.64
N LEU A 103 4.58 -8.08 -7.46
CA LEU A 103 4.49 -7.40 -6.16
C LEU A 103 5.65 -6.41 -5.97
N ILE A 104 6.90 -6.83 -6.23
CA ILE A 104 8.06 -5.94 -6.13
C ILE A 104 7.88 -4.72 -7.03
N VAL A 105 7.52 -4.91 -8.30
CA VAL A 105 7.37 -3.81 -9.27
C VAL A 105 6.24 -2.88 -8.85
N VAL A 106 5.04 -3.42 -8.62
CA VAL A 106 3.84 -2.64 -8.29
C VAL A 106 4.03 -1.86 -7.00
N ASN A 107 4.51 -2.51 -5.93
CA ASN A 107 4.71 -1.81 -4.66
C ASN A 107 5.85 -0.80 -4.77
N SER A 108 6.91 -1.04 -5.54
CA SER A 108 8.00 -0.06 -5.72
C SER A 108 7.52 1.22 -6.42
N ILE A 109 6.66 1.09 -7.43
CA ILE A 109 6.05 2.25 -8.11
C ILE A 109 5.24 3.07 -7.09
N SER A 110 4.38 2.42 -6.31
CA SER A 110 3.59 3.09 -5.27
C SER A 110 4.49 3.76 -4.21
N LEU A 111 5.56 3.10 -3.81
CA LEU A 111 6.50 3.61 -2.81
C LEU A 111 7.23 4.88 -3.28
N LEU A 112 7.53 4.98 -4.58
CA LEU A 112 8.06 6.20 -5.17
C LEU A 112 7.04 7.34 -5.10
N LEU A 113 5.76 7.06 -5.39
CA LEU A 113 4.69 8.04 -5.26
C LEU A 113 4.50 8.48 -3.80
N ASP A 114 4.53 7.54 -2.86
CA ASP A 114 4.43 7.81 -1.42
C ASP A 114 5.56 8.74 -0.95
N VAL A 115 6.80 8.48 -1.39
CA VAL A 115 7.94 9.36 -1.06
C VAL A 115 7.73 10.76 -1.63
N ILE A 116 7.28 10.88 -2.89
CA ILE A 116 7.00 12.19 -3.50
C ILE A 116 5.91 12.93 -2.71
N ASP A 117 4.84 12.25 -2.32
CA ASP A 117 3.73 12.83 -1.58
C ASP A 117 4.16 13.26 -0.17
N VAL A 118 4.90 12.42 0.56
CA VAL A 118 5.45 12.77 1.88
C VAL A 118 6.40 13.97 1.77
N MET A 119 7.25 14.02 0.74
CA MET A 119 8.13 15.18 0.52
C MET A 119 7.33 16.45 0.24
N ARG A 120 6.27 16.39 -0.58
CA ARG A 120 5.36 17.55 -0.81
C ARG A 120 4.67 18.00 0.48
N TYR A 121 4.24 17.04 1.31
CA TYR A 121 3.65 17.33 2.61
C TYR A 121 4.61 18.08 3.54
N ILE A 122 5.85 17.60 3.62
CA ILE A 122 6.92 18.23 4.42
C ILE A 122 7.22 19.64 3.90
N LEU A 123 7.22 19.83 2.58
CA LEU A 123 7.41 21.12 1.91
C LEU A 123 6.22 22.09 2.05
N GLY A 124 5.10 21.66 2.65
CA GLY A 124 3.98 22.52 3.02
C GLY A 124 2.64 22.22 2.33
N ASP A 125 2.60 21.27 1.38
CA ASP A 125 1.34 20.84 0.76
C ASP A 125 0.57 19.88 1.69
N ARG A 126 -0.10 20.47 2.67
CA ARG A 126 -0.85 19.75 3.72
C ARG A 126 -2.35 19.71 3.46
N ALA A 127 -2.79 20.08 2.24
CA ALA A 127 -4.20 20.06 1.89
C ALA A 127 -4.74 18.62 1.92
N GLU A 128 -6.01 18.48 2.30
CA GLU A 128 -6.70 17.21 2.14
C GLU A 128 -6.88 16.87 0.66
N LEU A 129 -6.72 15.60 0.33
CA LEU A 129 -6.91 15.07 -1.02
C LEU A 129 -8.36 14.68 -1.30
N ILE A 130 -9.24 14.94 -0.33
CA ILE A 130 -10.69 14.86 -0.48
C ILE A 130 -11.31 16.25 -0.44
N PRO A 131 -12.38 16.49 -1.20
CA PRO A 131 -13.17 17.70 -1.05
C PRO A 131 -13.67 17.82 0.40
N PRO A 132 -13.71 19.02 0.99
CA PRO A 132 -14.30 19.21 2.31
C PRO A 132 -15.73 18.68 2.29
N SER A 133 -16.09 17.82 3.25
CA SER A 133 -17.47 17.39 3.42
C SER A 133 -18.31 18.62 3.75
N SER A 134 -19.15 19.03 2.81
CA SER A 134 -20.18 20.07 2.98
C SER A 134 -21.14 19.72 4.10
#